data_AF-A0A438HS04-F1
#
_entry.id   AF-A0A438HS04-F1
#
_cell.length_a   1.000
_cell.length_b   1.000
_cell.length_c   1.000
_cell.angle_alpha   90.00
_cell.angle_beta   90.00
_cell.angle_gamma   90.00
#
_symmetry.space_group_name_H-M   'P 1'
#
loop_
_entity.id
_entity.type
_entity.pdbx_description
1 polymer ?
#
loop_
_entity_poly.entity_id
_entity_poly.type
_entity_poly.pdbx_seq_one_letter_code
_entity_poly.pdbx_strand_id
1 'polypeptide(L)'
;MSTSNSTSSVVPMFNGEHYHIWVVKMMFYLGSQGLWNVVMSEADPPPLGANLIVAQMKAHDEEKLKKDKAITCLHSGLADHIFTKIMDLETTK
;
A
#
# COMPACT_ATOMS: atom_id res chain seq x y z
N MET A 1 -12.44 14.55 -28.86
CA MET A 1 -12.57 13.89 -27.55
C MET A 1 -11.16 13.64 -27.04
N SER A 2 -10.70 14.41 -26.06
CA SER A 2 -9.37 14.21 -25.49
C SER A 2 -9.44 13.02 -24.55
N THR A 3 -8.95 11.87 -25.00
CA THR A 3 -8.65 10.75 -24.11
C THR A 3 -7.52 11.22 -23.21
N SER A 4 -7.86 11.64 -21.99
CA SER A 4 -6.88 11.81 -20.93
C SER A 4 -6.27 10.43 -20.70
N ASN A 5 -5.10 10.19 -21.30
CA ASN A 5 -4.29 9.03 -21.00
C ASN A 5 -3.74 9.27 -19.59
N SER A 6 -4.57 8.98 -18.59
CA SER A 6 -4.12 8.82 -17.22
C SER A 6 -3.02 7.77 -17.29
N THR A 7 -1.76 8.19 -17.19
CA THR A 7 -0.63 7.28 -17.05
C THR A 7 -0.83 6.60 -15.71
N SER A 8 -1.65 5.55 -15.69
CA SER A 8 -1.79 4.66 -14.54
C SER A 8 -0.39 4.11 -14.33
N SER A 9 0.29 4.62 -13.31
CA SER A 9 1.60 4.14 -12.95
C SER A 9 1.41 2.66 -12.62
N VAL A 10 1.99 1.80 -13.44
CA VAL A 10 1.92 0.35 -13.24
C VAL A 10 2.66 0.05 -11.95
N VAL A 11 2.01 -0.66 -11.03
CA VAL A 11 2.62 -1.09 -9.77
C VAL A 11 3.95 -1.81 -10.08
N PRO A 12 5.07 -1.42 -9.48
CA PRO A 12 6.34 -2.11 -9.70
C PRO A 12 6.23 -3.58 -9.27
N MET A 13 6.51 -4.50 -10.19
CA MET A 13 6.46 -5.94 -9.92
C MET A 13 7.82 -6.47 -9.45
N PHE A 14 7.81 -7.28 -8.40
CA PHE A 14 8.95 -8.01 -7.87
C PHE A 14 8.81 -9.49 -8.22
N ASN A 15 9.79 -10.00 -8.97
CA ASN A 15 9.84 -11.39 -9.42
C ASN A 15 10.89 -12.22 -8.67
N GLY A 16 11.49 -11.68 -7.61
CA GLY A 16 12.59 -12.33 -6.88
C GLY A 16 13.98 -11.83 -7.24
N GLU A 17 14.11 -10.98 -8.27
CA GLU A 17 15.40 -10.41 -8.70
C GLU A 17 15.46 -8.90 -8.47
N HIS A 18 16.68 -8.36 -8.44
CA HIS A 18 16.94 -6.92 -8.37
C HIS A 18 16.16 -6.20 -7.26
N TYR A 19 16.07 -6.82 -6.08
CA TYR A 19 15.29 -6.31 -4.94
C TYR A 19 15.53 -4.82 -4.64
N HIS A 20 16.79 -4.37 -4.65
CA HIS A 20 17.15 -2.97 -4.44
C HIS A 20 16.50 -2.01 -5.44
N ILE A 21 16.36 -2.40 -6.72
CA ILE A 21 15.68 -1.61 -7.75
C ILE A 21 14.18 -1.57 -7.48
N TRP A 22 13.59 -2.72 -7.13
CA TRP A 22 12.17 -2.80 -6.82
C TRP A 22 11.80 -1.93 -5.62
N VAL A 23 12.59 -1.98 -4.53
CA VAL A 23 12.38 -1.15 -3.33
C VAL A 23 12.33 0.32 -3.68
N VAL A 24 13.31 0.82 -4.46
CA VAL A 24 13.34 2.24 -4.87
C VAL A 24 12.11 2.58 -5.70
N LYS A 25 11.74 1.75 -6.69
CA LYS A 25 10.54 1.97 -7.51
C LYS A 25 9.27 1.97 -6.69
N MET A 26 9.11 1.03 -5.76
CA MET A 26 7.94 0.91 -4.89
C MET A 26 7.84 2.08 -3.91
N MET A 27 8.98 2.55 -3.37
CA MET A 27 9.06 3.78 -2.57
C MET A 27 8.51 4.99 -3.32
N PHE A 28 9.00 5.25 -4.54
CA PHE A 28 8.51 6.37 -5.36
C PHE A 28 7.04 6.21 -5.74
N TYR A 29 6.62 4.98 -6.07
CA TYR A 29 5.23 4.67 -6.40
C TYR A 29 4.28 4.99 -5.24
N LEU A 30 4.55 4.47 -4.04
CA LEU A 30 3.76 4.74 -2.84
C LEU A 30 3.86 6.21 -2.41
N GLY A 31 5.05 6.82 -2.52
CA GLY A 31 5.29 8.22 -2.21
C GLY A 31 4.44 9.16 -3.07
N SER A 32 4.34 8.90 -4.38
CA SER A 32 3.51 9.69 -5.30
C SER A 32 2.01 9.67 -4.94
N GLN A 33 1.57 8.67 -4.16
CA GLN A 33 0.19 8.51 -3.71
C GLN A 33 -0.02 8.89 -2.24
N GLY A 34 1.01 9.39 -1.55
CA GLY A 34 0.96 9.68 -0.12
C GLY A 34 0.82 8.43 0.76
N LEU A 35 1.14 7.25 0.24
CA LEU A 35 1.01 5.95 0.92
C LEU A 35 2.29 5.54 1.65
N TRP A 36 3.45 6.07 1.29
CA TRP A 36 4.74 5.69 1.90
C TRP A 36 4.76 5.91 3.42
N ASN A 37 4.25 7.05 3.88
CA ASN A 37 4.16 7.35 5.31
C ASN A 37 3.23 6.38 6.05
N VAL A 38 2.20 5.87 5.37
CA VAL A 38 1.27 4.88 5.95
C VAL A 38 1.94 3.51 6.07
N VAL A 39 2.82 3.14 5.14
CA VAL A 39 3.61 1.90 5.23
C VAL A 39 4.65 1.97 6.36
N MET A 40 5.29 3.13 6.56
CA MET A 40 6.29 3.28 7.63
C MET A 40 5.69 3.50 9.03
N SER A 41 4.43 3.92 9.11
CA SER A 41 3.75 4.11 10.40
C SER A 41 3.29 2.75 10.93
N GLU A 42 4.01 2.21 11.91
CA GLU A 42 3.55 1.02 12.66
C GLU A 42 2.41 1.34 13.65
N ALA A 43 2.09 2.63 13.84
CA ALA A 43 1.02 3.04 14.72
C ALA A 43 -0.36 2.75 14.09
N ASP A 44 -1.22 2.08 14.84
CA ASP A 44 -2.63 2.00 14.50
C ASP A 44 -3.30 3.39 14.61
N PRO A 45 -4.36 3.64 13.82
CA PRO A 45 -5.11 4.88 13.90
C PRO A 45 -5.55 5.15 15.35
N PRO A 46 -5.49 6.41 15.83
CA PRO A 46 -5.94 6.75 17.17
C PRO A 46 -7.39 6.30 17.43
N PRO A 47 -7.71 5.75 18.61
CA PRO A 47 -9.08 5.40 18.97
C PRO A 47 -10.00 6.63 18.87
N LEU A 48 -11.19 6.45 18.29
CA LEU A 48 -12.19 7.50 18.16
C LEU A 48 -12.64 8.02 19.55
N GLY A 49 -12.25 9.25 19.88
CA GLY A 49 -12.74 9.97 21.07
C GLY A 49 -14.16 10.51 20.87
N ALA A 50 -14.93 10.61 21.96
CA ALA A 50 -16.38 10.86 21.95
C ALA A 50 -16.84 12.26 21.47
N ASN A 51 -15.99 13.12 20.90
CA ASN A 51 -16.37 14.48 20.53
C ASN A 51 -15.84 14.89 19.15
N LEU A 52 -16.76 15.35 18.27
CA LEU A 52 -16.62 15.78 16.86
C LEU A 52 -16.71 14.65 15.80
N ILE A 53 -17.88 14.01 15.85
CA ILE A 53 -18.30 12.72 15.27
C ILE A 53 -18.19 12.57 13.74
N VAL A 54 -18.21 13.64 12.93
CA VAL A 54 -18.20 13.48 11.46
C VAL A 54 -16.82 13.65 10.85
N ALA A 55 -16.11 14.71 11.21
CA ALA A 55 -14.79 15.00 10.62
C ALA A 55 -13.72 14.00 11.07
N GLN A 56 -13.76 13.57 12.34
CA GLN A 56 -12.82 12.57 12.87
C GLN A 56 -13.12 11.16 12.34
N MET A 57 -14.40 10.78 12.23
CA MET A 57 -14.79 9.49 11.65
C MET A 57 -14.39 9.41 10.18
N LYS A 58 -14.62 10.49 9.41
CA LYS A 58 -14.15 10.58 8.02
C LYS A 58 -12.63 10.47 7.90
N ALA A 59 -11.88 11.16 8.76
CA ALA A 59 -10.41 11.11 8.75
C ALA A 59 -9.88 9.71 9.08
N HIS A 60 -10.48 9.05 10.07
CA HIS A 60 -10.16 7.67 10.45
C HIS A 60 -10.45 6.68 9.32
N ASP A 61 -11.61 6.79 8.68
CA ASP A 61 -11.97 5.94 7.54
C ASP A 61 -11.05 6.16 6.33
N GLU A 62 -10.66 7.41 6.08
CA GLU A 62 -9.67 7.75 5.05
C GLU A 62 -8.28 7.17 5.36
N GLU A 63 -7.85 7.18 6.62
CA GLU A 63 -6.57 6.61 7.05
C GLU A 63 -6.58 5.08 6.90
N LYS A 64 -7.66 4.42 7.34
CA LYS A 64 -7.86 2.98 7.14
C LYS A 64 -7.84 2.62 5.66
N LEU A 65 -8.55 3.37 4.82
CA LEU A 65 -8.56 3.15 3.37
C LEU A 65 -7.16 3.31 2.76
N LYS A 66 -6.37 4.28 3.21
CA LYS A 66 -4.97 4.43 2.76
C LYS A 66 -4.11 3.24 3.18
N LYS A 67 -4.30 2.70 4.39
CA LYS A 67 -3.60 1.50 4.87
C LYS A 67 -3.93 0.29 3.99
N ASP A 68 -5.21 0.04 3.76
CA ASP A 68 -5.68 -1.06 2.90
C ASP A 68 -5.17 -0.90 1.45
N LYS A 69 -5.15 0.33 0.94
CA LYS A 69 -4.61 0.63 -0.39
C LYS A 69 -3.12 0.38 -0.47
N ALA A 70 -2.36 0.78 0.55
CA ALA A 70 -0.91 0.55 0.59
C ALA A 70 -0.58 -0.95 0.60
N ILE A 71 -1.30 -1.74 1.41
CA ILE A 71 -1.17 -3.20 1.45
C ILE A 71 -1.50 -3.80 0.08
N THR A 72 -2.62 -3.38 -0.51
CA THR A 72 -3.04 -3.85 -1.85
C THR A 72 -1.97 -3.56 -2.91
N CYS A 73 -1.36 -2.37 -2.89
CA CYS A 73 -0.26 -2.02 -3.79
C CYS A 73 0.97 -2.90 -3.58
N LEU A 74 1.35 -3.17 -2.34
CA LEU A 74 2.49 -4.05 -2.03
C LEU A 74 2.24 -5.47 -2.55
N HIS A 75 1.07 -6.05 -2.26
CA HIS A 75 0.71 -7.40 -2.73
C HIS A 75 0.61 -7.48 -4.25
N SER A 76 -0.01 -6.48 -4.90
CA SER A 76 -0.12 -6.43 -6.37
C SER A 76 1.25 -6.25 -7.05
N GLY A 77 2.25 -5.78 -6.30
CA GLY A 77 3.63 -5.65 -6.74
C GLY A 77 4.45 -6.92 -6.61
N LEU A 78 3.86 -8.06 -6.25
CA LEU A 78 4.54 -9.35 -6.17
C LEU A 78 4.14 -10.25 -7.34
N ALA A 79 5.09 -10.96 -7.92
CA ALA A 79 4.79 -12.06 -8.82
C ALA A 79 4.17 -13.24 -8.05
N ASP A 80 3.29 -14.00 -8.69
CA ASP A 80 2.52 -15.08 -8.07
C ASP A 80 3.40 -16.12 -7.35
N HIS A 81 4.56 -16.46 -7.92
CA HIS A 81 5.48 -17.41 -7.30
C HIS A 81 6.16 -16.85 -6.05
N ILE A 82 6.36 -15.53 -5.96
CA ILE A 82 6.86 -14.88 -4.74
C ILE A 82 5.77 -14.83 -3.69
N PHE A 83 4.55 -14.46 -4.09
CA PHE A 83 3.40 -14.44 -3.19
C PHE A 83 3.12 -15.82 -2.58
N THR A 84 3.14 -16.87 -3.42
CA THR A 84 2.98 -18.27 -2.98
C THR A 84 4.05 -18.66 -1.96
N LYS A 85 5.32 -18.32 -2.21
CA LYS A 85 6.42 -18.60 -1.26
C LYS A 85 6.22 -17.92 0.09
N ILE A 86 5.65 -16.70 0.12
CA ILE A 86 5.35 -16.00 1.38
C ILE A 86 4.22 -16.72 2.12
N MET A 87 3.14 -17.08 1.43
CA MET A 87 2.03 -17.84 2.03
C MET A 87 2.49 -19.18 2.63
N ASP A 88 3.35 -19.92 1.91
CA ASP A 88 3.87 -21.19 2.38
C ASP A 88 4.71 -21.02 3.66
N LEU A 89 5.46 -19.93 3.78
CA LEU A 89 6.23 -19.62 5.00
C LEU A 89 5.33 -19.25 6.19
N GLU A 90 4.21 -18.57 5.95
CA GLU A 90 3.24 -18.23 7.01
C GLU A 90 2.46 -19.46 7.51
N THR A 91 2.15 -20.41 6.62
CA THR A 91 1.42 -21.64 6.96
C THR A 91 2.27 -22.71 7.65
N THR A 92 3.60 -22.62 7.54
CA THR A 92 4.54 -23.57 8.16
C THR A 92 4.90 -23.19 9.61
N LYS A 93 4.17 -22.27 10.25
CA LYS A 93 4.40 -21.81 11.63
C LYS A 93 3.49 -22.49 12.65
#